data_AF-K9C126-F1
#
_entry.id   AF-K9C126-F1
#
_cell.length_a   1.000
_cell.length_b   1.000
_cell.length_c   1.000
_cell.angle_alpha   90.00
_cell.angle_beta   90.00
_cell.angle_gamma   90.00
#
_symmetry.space_group_name_H-M   'P 1'
#
loop_
_entity.id
_entity.type
_entity.pdbx_description
1 polymer ?
#
loop_
_entity_poly.entity_id
_entity_poly.type
_entity_poly.pdbx_seq_one_letter_code
_entity_poly.pdbx_strand_id
1 'polypeptide(L)'
;MKKTASFMLLACTISACSSHNETYQSTFKHTPECQAQLIDISKGNFKLDDIAKERLSFDFQATDNNEEIIQMNIAEKQPNATRSAGRIKVNKARNEIFNSTFDDMNMIPIKLGSHPSFIKDCF
;
A
#
# COMPACT_ATOMS: atom_id res chain seq x y z
N MET A 1 -8.57 60.66 -36.72
CA MET A 1 -9.06 59.39 -37.28
C MET A 1 -9.03 58.34 -36.17
N LYS A 2 -10.17 57.67 -35.94
CA LYS A 2 -10.40 56.55 -35.02
C LYS A 2 -9.35 55.45 -35.20
N LYS A 3 -8.90 54.78 -34.13
CA LYS A 3 -8.93 53.31 -33.97
C LYS A 3 -8.90 52.94 -32.48
N THR A 4 -10.09 52.66 -31.95
CA THR A 4 -10.31 51.88 -30.72
C THR A 4 -9.85 50.44 -30.97
N ALA A 5 -8.84 49.97 -30.24
CA ALA A 5 -8.50 48.55 -30.20
C ALA A 5 -9.13 47.96 -28.93
N SER A 6 -10.21 47.19 -29.12
CA SER A 6 -10.89 46.46 -28.04
C SER A 6 -9.98 45.37 -27.50
N PHE A 7 -9.77 45.40 -26.19
CA PHE A 7 -9.33 44.25 -25.40
C PHE A 7 -10.41 43.16 -25.47
N MET A 8 -10.13 42.05 -26.14
CA MET A 8 -10.86 40.80 -25.92
C MET A 8 -9.94 39.87 -25.15
N LEU A 9 -10.08 39.88 -23.82
CA LEU A 9 -9.57 38.83 -22.95
C LEU A 9 -10.48 37.62 -23.13
N LEU A 10 -9.98 36.61 -23.84
CA LEU A 10 -10.56 35.27 -23.83
C LEU A 10 -10.42 34.72 -22.41
N ALA A 11 -11.49 34.76 -21.63
CA ALA A 11 -11.59 34.01 -20.40
C ALA A 11 -11.76 32.53 -20.76
N CYS A 12 -10.65 31.81 -20.91
CA CYS A 12 -10.66 30.36 -20.90
C CYS A 12 -11.07 29.92 -19.48
N THR A 13 -12.34 29.61 -19.29
CA THR A 13 -12.79 28.87 -18.11
C THR A 13 -12.25 27.45 -18.23
N ILE A 14 -11.00 27.26 -17.82
CA ILE A 14 -10.47 25.94 -17.51
C ILE A 14 -11.31 25.46 -16.34
N SER A 15 -12.30 24.60 -16.60
CA SER A 15 -12.95 23.84 -15.56
C SER A 15 -11.86 22.97 -14.94
N ALA A 16 -11.24 23.46 -13.88
CA ALA A 16 -10.43 22.62 -13.01
C ALA A 16 -11.41 21.61 -12.42
N CYS A 17 -11.48 20.42 -13.02
CA CYS A 17 -11.94 19.24 -12.32
C CYS A 17 -10.95 19.04 -11.17
N SER A 18 -11.23 19.67 -10.03
CA SER A 18 -10.59 19.34 -8.77
C SER A 18 -11.12 17.96 -8.39
N SER A 19 -10.55 16.89 -8.94
CA SER A 19 -10.65 15.60 -8.30
C SER A 19 -9.98 15.77 -6.94
N HIS A 20 -10.79 15.89 -5.89
CA HIS A 20 -10.32 15.91 -4.51
C HIS A 20 -9.81 14.50 -4.20
N ASN A 21 -8.63 14.17 -4.73
CA ASN A 21 -7.96 12.92 -4.42
C ASN A 21 -7.26 13.13 -3.09
N GLU A 22 -7.95 12.81 -2.00
CA GLU A 22 -7.30 12.70 -0.70
C GLU A 22 -6.19 11.66 -0.81
N THR A 23 -4.94 12.10 -0.62
CA THR A 23 -3.79 11.21 -0.61
C THR A 23 -3.54 10.77 0.82
N TYR A 24 -3.83 9.52 1.14
CA TYR A 24 -3.49 8.93 2.43
C TYR A 24 -2.05 8.41 2.43
N GLN A 25 -1.40 8.51 3.58
CA GLN A 25 -0.04 7.98 3.79
C GLN A 25 -0.11 6.76 4.70
N SER A 26 0.74 5.77 4.43
CA SER A 26 0.88 4.60 5.30
C SER A 26 1.34 5.03 6.69
N THR A 27 0.77 4.43 7.73
CA THR A 27 1.20 4.58 9.12
C THR A 27 2.16 3.48 9.56
N PHE A 28 2.58 2.60 8.64
CA PHE A 28 3.52 1.54 8.94
C PHE A 28 4.86 2.07 9.46
N LYS A 29 5.30 1.57 10.61
CA LYS A 29 6.57 1.93 11.22
C LYS A 29 7.69 1.14 10.56
N HIS A 30 8.55 1.83 9.82
CA HIS A 30 9.71 1.22 9.15
C HIS A 30 10.88 0.84 10.09
N THR A 31 10.57 0.36 11.30
CA THR A 31 11.60 -0.14 12.23
C THR A 31 12.02 -1.56 11.84
N PRO A 32 13.26 -1.98 12.19
CA PRO A 32 13.70 -3.36 11.94
C PRO A 32 12.79 -4.41 12.57
N GLU A 33 12.23 -4.13 13.75
CA GLU A 33 11.30 -5.01 14.44
C GLU A 33 10.02 -5.22 13.63
N CYS A 34 9.37 -4.14 13.19
CA CYS A 34 8.13 -4.24 12.42
C CYS A 34 8.33 -4.89 11.06
N GLN A 35 9.45 -4.64 10.40
CA GLN A 35 9.81 -5.35 9.16
C GLN A 35 10.02 -6.85 9.41
N ALA A 36 10.72 -7.23 10.48
CA ALA A 36 10.95 -8.63 10.81
C ALA A 36 9.63 -9.36 11.13
N GLN A 37 8.74 -8.73 11.92
CA GLN A 37 7.42 -9.29 12.21
C GLN A 37 6.58 -9.45 10.94
N LEU A 38 6.58 -8.45 10.04
CA LEU A 38 5.86 -8.53 8.76
C LEU A 38 6.39 -9.67 7.87
N ILE A 39 7.72 -9.88 7.82
CA ILE A 39 8.33 -11.00 7.10
C ILE A 39 7.89 -12.34 7.69
N ASP A 40 7.93 -12.48 9.01
CA ASP A 40 7.55 -13.73 9.69
C ASP A 40 6.06 -14.04 9.49
N ILE A 41 5.18 -13.04 9.64
CA ILE A 41 3.74 -13.17 9.34
C ILE A 41 3.54 -13.58 7.88
N SER A 42 4.26 -12.95 6.96
CA SER A 42 4.16 -13.25 5.53
C SER A 42 4.58 -14.68 5.22
N LYS A 43 5.73 -15.14 5.71
CA LYS A 43 6.17 -16.53 5.50
C LYS A 43 5.23 -17.55 6.17
N GLY A 44 4.62 -17.22 7.30
CA GLY A 44 3.66 -18.10 7.97
C GLY A 44 2.28 -18.23 7.28
N ASN A 45 1.94 -17.31 6.38
CA ASN A 45 0.61 -17.24 5.74
C ASN A 45 0.63 -17.36 4.22
N PHE A 46 1.80 -17.26 3.59
CA PHE A 46 1.99 -17.37 2.15
C PHE A 46 3.00 -18.49 1.84
N LYS A 47 2.92 -19.08 0.64
CA LYS A 47 3.87 -20.11 0.19
C LYS A 47 5.22 -19.51 -0.15
N LEU A 48 6.00 -19.16 0.87
CA LEU A 48 7.27 -18.43 0.77
C LEU A 48 8.43 -19.16 1.46
N ASP A 49 8.28 -20.44 1.78
CA ASP A 49 9.27 -21.21 2.56
C ASP A 49 10.66 -21.16 1.92
N ASP A 50 10.75 -21.38 0.61
CA ASP A 50 12.00 -21.39 -0.18
C ASP A 50 12.54 -19.99 -0.53
N ILE A 51 11.87 -18.93 -0.08
CA ILE A 51 12.28 -17.54 -0.36
C ILE A 51 13.08 -16.99 0.82
N ALA A 52 14.32 -16.61 0.55
CA ALA A 52 15.19 -15.96 1.53
C ALA A 52 14.60 -14.60 1.97
N LYS A 53 14.76 -14.25 3.26
CA LYS A 53 14.09 -13.07 3.86
C LYS A 53 14.51 -11.76 3.19
N GLU A 54 15.79 -11.64 2.85
CA GLU A 54 16.40 -10.50 2.18
C GLU A 54 15.89 -10.28 0.74
N ARG A 55 15.22 -11.27 0.15
CA ARG A 55 14.59 -11.14 -1.17
C ARG A 55 13.16 -10.62 -1.09
N LEU A 56 12.57 -10.52 0.10
CA LEU A 56 11.22 -9.99 0.28
C LEU A 56 11.28 -8.47 0.46
N SER A 57 10.42 -7.77 -0.28
CA SER A 57 10.15 -6.35 -0.08
C SER A 57 8.66 -6.09 -0.03
N PHE A 58 8.29 -4.94 0.54
CA PHE A 58 6.91 -4.57 0.83
C PHE A 58 6.69 -3.13 0.38
N ASP A 59 5.68 -2.94 -0.47
CA ASP A 59 5.20 -1.60 -0.84
C ASP A 59 3.89 -1.35 -0.10
N PHE A 60 3.77 -0.17 0.50
CA PHE A 60 2.64 0.19 1.37
C PHE A 60 1.79 1.24 0.68
N GLN A 61 0.49 1.01 0.63
CA GLN A 61 -0.49 1.93 0.07
C GLN A 61 -1.67 2.08 1.03
N ALA A 62 -1.77 3.25 1.68
CA ALA A 62 -2.97 3.58 2.44
C ALA A 62 -4.14 3.85 1.51
N THR A 63 -5.26 3.19 1.76
CA THR A 63 -6.53 3.44 1.06
C THR A 63 -7.34 4.51 1.79
N ASP A 64 -7.25 4.53 3.11
CA ASP A 64 -7.77 5.58 4.00
C ASP A 64 -6.98 5.62 5.32
N ASN A 65 -7.48 6.36 6.32
CA ASN A 65 -6.82 6.46 7.63
C ASN A 65 -6.77 5.14 8.42
N ASN A 66 -7.64 4.18 8.11
CA ASN A 66 -7.82 2.91 8.82
C ASN A 66 -7.36 1.69 8.02
N GLU A 67 -7.32 1.78 6.69
CA GLU A 67 -7.01 0.67 5.81
C GLU A 67 -5.75 0.88 4.98
N GLU A 68 -4.94 -0.17 4.87
CA GLU A 68 -3.72 -0.19 4.06
C GLU A 68 -3.61 -1.51 3.28
N ILE A 69 -3.13 -1.40 2.04
CA ILE A 69 -2.71 -2.52 1.21
C ILE A 69 -1.19 -2.59 1.24
N ILE A 70 -0.68 -3.76 1.59
CA ILE A 70 0.74 -4.10 1.51
C ILE A 70 0.92 -5.06 0.33
N GLN A 71 1.64 -4.61 -0.68
CA GLN A 71 2.06 -5.42 -1.80
C GLN A 71 3.38 -6.10 -1.46
N MET A 72 3.40 -7.43 -1.45
CA MET A 72 4.62 -8.20 -1.26
C MET A 72 5.29 -8.48 -2.59
N ASN A 73 6.60 -8.25 -2.63
CA ASN A 73 7.41 -8.50 -3.81
C ASN A 73 8.59 -9.41 -3.47
N ILE A 74 9.03 -10.17 -4.47
CA ILE A 74 10.23 -11.00 -4.42
C ILE A 74 11.22 -10.45 -5.43
N ALA A 75 12.43 -10.11 -4.97
CA ALA A 75 13.54 -9.77 -5.82
C ALA A 75 13.95 -10.98 -6.69
N GLU A 76 13.99 -10.79 -7.99
CA GLU A 76 14.39 -11.82 -8.96
C GLU A 76 15.90 -11.90 -9.13
N LYS A 77 16.38 -12.95 -9.80
CA LYS A 77 17.82 -13.10 -10.11
C LYS A 77 18.34 -12.03 -11.08
N GLN A 78 17.45 -11.47 -11.90
CA GLN A 78 17.78 -10.36 -12.77
C GLN A 78 17.89 -9.06 -11.96
N PRO A 79 18.91 -8.22 -12.20
CA PRO A 79 19.06 -6.95 -11.49
C PRO A 79 17.80 -6.09 -11.63
N ASN A 80 17.33 -5.53 -10.51
CA ASN A 80 16.17 -4.63 -10.41
C ASN A 80 14.82 -5.23 -10.85
N ALA A 81 14.74 -6.54 -11.09
CA ALA A 81 13.47 -7.20 -11.37
C ALA A 81 12.83 -7.68 -10.06
N THR A 82 11.54 -7.43 -9.91
CA THR A 82 10.72 -7.99 -8.83
C THR A 82 9.48 -8.64 -9.41
N ARG A 83 8.92 -9.59 -8.68
CA ARG A 83 7.57 -10.11 -8.95
C ARG A 83 6.68 -10.01 -7.73
N SER A 84 5.39 -9.80 -7.96
CA SER A 84 4.37 -9.90 -6.91
C SER A 84 4.35 -11.32 -6.31
N ALA A 85 4.28 -11.37 -4.99
CA ALA A 85 4.15 -12.60 -4.22
C ALA A 85 2.82 -12.70 -3.45
N GLY A 86 2.14 -11.57 -3.28
CA GLY A 86 0.84 -11.51 -2.65
C GLY A 86 0.46 -10.08 -2.25
N ARG A 87 -0.78 -9.92 -1.79
CA ARG A 87 -1.27 -8.69 -1.18
C ARG A 87 -1.82 -8.99 0.20
N ILE A 88 -1.59 -8.06 1.11
CA ILE A 88 -2.11 -8.07 2.46
C ILE A 88 -2.96 -6.82 2.63
N LYS A 89 -4.19 -6.98 3.12
CA LYS A 89 -5.03 -5.87 3.58
C LYS A 89 -4.97 -5.79 5.10
N VAL A 90 -4.68 -4.60 5.62
CA VAL A 90 -4.68 -4.30 7.06
C VAL A 90 -5.86 -3.39 7.36
N ASN A 91 -6.67 -3.75 8.34
CA ASN A 91 -7.70 -2.88 8.91
C ASN A 91 -7.32 -2.55 10.35
N LYS A 92 -6.81 -1.33 10.55
CA LYS A 92 -6.28 -0.82 11.82
C LYS A 92 -7.38 -0.60 12.86
N ALA A 93 -8.55 -0.13 12.43
CA ALA A 93 -9.69 0.11 13.30
C ALA A 93 -10.26 -1.17 13.91
N ARG A 94 -10.22 -2.27 13.15
CA ARG A 94 -10.72 -3.59 13.58
C ARG A 94 -9.63 -4.50 14.13
N ASN A 95 -8.36 -4.09 14.05
CA ASN A 95 -7.20 -4.90 14.41
C ASN A 95 -7.19 -6.25 13.66
N GLU A 96 -7.49 -6.21 12.35
CA GLU A 96 -7.58 -7.38 11.48
C GLU A 96 -6.62 -7.27 10.29
N ILE A 97 -6.14 -8.42 9.82
CA ILE A 97 -5.25 -8.52 8.67
C ILE A 97 -5.67 -9.69 7.79
N PHE A 98 -5.63 -9.50 6.47
CA PHE A 98 -6.13 -10.47 5.50
C PHE A 98 -5.21 -10.61 4.31
N ASN A 99 -5.16 -11.81 3.73
CA ASN A 99 -4.62 -12.04 2.41
C ASN A 99 -5.65 -11.60 1.37
N SER A 100 -5.32 -10.57 0.60
CA SER A 100 -6.14 -9.96 -0.46
C SER A 100 -5.50 -10.11 -1.85
N THR A 101 -4.71 -11.16 -2.04
CA THR A 101 -3.98 -11.41 -3.31
C THR A 101 -4.92 -11.55 -4.50
N PHE A 102 -6.08 -12.19 -4.31
CA PHE A 102 -6.99 -12.56 -5.40
C PHE A 102 -8.31 -11.78 -5.40
N ASP A 103 -8.75 -11.30 -4.24
CA ASP A 103 -10.04 -10.64 -4.07
C ASP A 103 -10.00 -9.75 -2.81
N ASP A 104 -10.71 -8.63 -2.86
CA ASP A 104 -10.89 -7.69 -1.75
C ASP A 104 -12.25 -7.92 -1.02
N MET A 105 -13.11 -8.80 -1.53
CA MET A 105 -14.39 -9.18 -0.90
C MET A 105 -14.31 -10.48 -0.08
N ASN A 106 -13.71 -11.54 -0.63
CA ASN A 106 -13.57 -12.86 0.01
C ASN A 106 -12.14 -13.07 0.52
N MET A 107 -11.69 -12.16 1.38
CA MET A 107 -10.32 -12.18 1.88
C MET A 107 -10.11 -13.30 2.92
N ILE A 108 -8.90 -13.85 2.96
CA ILE A 108 -8.54 -14.94 3.88
C ILE A 108 -7.87 -14.32 5.12
N PRO A 109 -8.38 -14.53 6.35
CA PRO A 109 -7.73 -14.01 7.55
C PRO A 109 -6.29 -14.50 7.70
N ILE A 110 -5.38 -13.57 8.01
CA ILE A 110 -3.97 -13.87 8.27
C ILE A 110 -3.79 -14.16 9.77
N LYS A 111 -3.06 -15.24 10.07
CA LYS A 111 -2.68 -15.59 11.43
C LYS A 111 -1.45 -14.78 11.84
N LEU A 112 -1.57 -14.00 12.91
CA LEU A 112 -0.46 -13.22 13.46
C LEU A 112 0.59 -14.07 14.20
N GLY A 113 0.24 -15.30 14.61
CA GLY A 113 1.16 -16.21 15.27
C GLY A 113 1.76 -15.63 16.55
N SER A 114 3.09 -15.56 16.62
CA SER A 114 3.85 -15.00 17.75
C SER A 114 3.78 -13.47 17.86
N HIS A 115 3.12 -12.79 16.91
CA HIS A 115 3.09 -11.33 16.79
C HIS A 115 1.67 -10.76 17.00
N PRO A 116 0.95 -11.09 18.09
CA PRO A 116 -0.47 -10.74 18.25
C PRO A 116 -0.72 -9.22 18.32
N SER A 117 0.29 -8.45 18.73
CA SER A 117 0.22 -6.99 18.82
C SER A 117 0.70 -6.27 17.55
N PHE A 118 1.07 -7.00 16.49
CA PHE A 118 1.69 -6.45 15.28
C PHE A 118 0.98 -5.20 14.74
N ILE A 119 -0.34 -5.25 14.59
CA ILE A 119 -1.11 -4.13 14.02
C ILE A 119 -1.02 -2.90 14.94
N LYS A 120 -1.21 -3.09 16.25
CA LYS A 120 -1.11 -2.01 17.25
C LYS A 120 0.30 -1.40 17.32
N ASP A 121 1.32 -2.25 17.24
CA ASP A 121 2.69 -1.84 17.49
C ASP A 121 3.36 -1.30 16.23
N CYS A 122 2.94 -1.73 15.03
CA CYS A 122 3.59 -1.41 13.76
C CYS A 122 2.79 -0.50 12.82
N PHE A 123 1.54 -0.17 13.12
CA PHE A 123 0.76 0.85 12.42
C PHE A 123 0.36 1.99 13.37
#